data_AF-A0A8J3ZJW1-F1
#
_entry.id   AF-A0A8J3ZJW1-F1
#
_cell.length_a   1.000
_cell.length_b   1.000
_cell.length_c   1.000
_cell.angle_alpha   90.00
_cell.angle_beta   90.00
_cell.angle_gamma   90.00
#
_symmetry.space_group_name_H-M   'P 1'
#
loop_
_entity.id
_entity.type
_entity.pdbx_description
1 polymer ?
#
loop_
_entity_poly.entity_id
_entity_poly.type
_entity_poly.pdbx_seq_one_letter_code
_entity_poly.pdbx_strand_id
1 'polypeptide(L)'
;MRLITWEDEGLFRTVMSAARLGRAGALIEHLGKRYAEEWDDAEAGLPYALAMVAALQTGVLFPESAGPRQHGTTYDELTETLEDVLYVAPDHWLARYCRIFVRVLLPTTGGREAKFARDEHAKARADVAELIGLQRRAPWQPYFSCAYAVAARLAAAGEYGDASAGQLIAEACDKPNGPIPFRMLGSVMCPSFIALHANPDLPERARLGTLMATLFPNEPAVTAALRGQPAR
;
A
#
# COMPACT_ATOMS: atom_id res chain seq x y z
N MET A 1 4.87 -17.63 4.74
CA MET A 1 4.65 -16.21 4.45
C MET A 1 5.17 -16.00 3.06
N ARG A 2 4.30 -15.70 2.11
CA ARG A 2 4.68 -15.44 0.72
C ARG A 2 5.23 -14.01 0.64
N LEU A 3 6.53 -13.93 0.35
CA LEU A 3 7.31 -12.69 0.25
C LEU A 3 7.15 -12.04 -1.13
N ILE A 4 7.62 -10.80 -1.26
CA ILE A 4 7.65 -10.12 -2.56
C ILE A 4 8.73 -10.76 -3.44
N THR A 5 8.39 -10.98 -4.70
CA THR A 5 9.27 -11.55 -5.73
C THR A 5 9.57 -10.53 -6.84
N TRP A 6 10.54 -10.86 -7.69
CA TRP A 6 10.83 -10.06 -8.89
C TRP A 6 9.72 -10.12 -9.94
N GLU A 7 8.87 -11.16 -9.91
CA GLU A 7 7.73 -11.28 -10.80
C GLU A 7 6.66 -10.25 -10.44
N ASP A 8 6.41 -10.03 -9.14
CA ASP A 8 5.51 -8.97 -8.67
C ASP A 8 5.96 -7.59 -9.16
N GLU A 9 7.25 -7.28 -9.01
CA GLU A 9 7.86 -6.02 -9.46
C GLU A 9 7.79 -5.89 -11.00
N GLY A 10 8.08 -6.98 -11.72
CA GLY A 10 8.05 -7.03 -13.18
C GLY A 10 6.64 -6.80 -13.74
N LEU A 11 5.63 -7.41 -13.13
CA LEU A 11 4.22 -7.19 -13.45
C LEU A 11 3.82 -5.75 -13.17
N PHE A 12 4.07 -5.26 -11.94
CA PHE A 12 3.67 -3.92 -11.53
C PHE A 12 4.28 -2.85 -12.44
N ARG A 13 5.57 -3.00 -12.80
CA ARG A 13 6.26 -2.17 -13.79
C ARG A 13 5.58 -2.18 -15.16
N THR A 14 5.17 -3.36 -15.61
CA THR A 14 4.53 -3.55 -16.92
C THR A 14 3.17 -2.85 -16.95
N VAL A 15 2.35 -3.03 -15.92
CA VAL A 15 1.04 -2.38 -15.83
C VAL A 15 1.19 -0.86 -15.71
N MET A 16 2.08 -0.37 -14.84
CA MET A 16 2.35 1.07 -14.72
C MET A 16 2.77 1.71 -16.04
N SER A 17 3.61 1.01 -16.82
CA SER A 17 4.03 1.48 -18.14
C SER A 17 2.88 1.45 -19.14
N ALA A 18 2.08 0.38 -19.16
CA ALA A 18 0.89 0.29 -19.99
C ALA A 18 -0.14 1.37 -19.64
N ALA A 19 -0.35 1.67 -18.36
CA ALA A 19 -1.28 2.68 -17.88
C ALA A 19 -0.85 4.08 -18.33
N ARG A 20 0.43 4.43 -18.19
CA ARG A 20 0.99 5.70 -18.69
C ARG A 20 0.87 5.86 -20.21
N LEU A 21 0.83 4.76 -20.95
CA LEU A 21 0.63 4.74 -22.40
C LEU A 21 -0.86 4.67 -22.80
N GLY A 22 -1.80 4.66 -21.84
CA GLY A 22 -3.24 4.53 -22.11
C GLY A 22 -3.66 3.13 -22.58
N ARG A 23 -2.88 2.09 -22.27
CA ARG A 23 -3.06 0.72 -22.77
C ARG A 23 -3.28 -0.33 -21.67
N ALA A 24 -3.46 0.09 -20.42
CA ALA A 24 -3.64 -0.85 -19.30
C ALA A 24 -4.96 -1.66 -19.37
N GLY A 25 -6.00 -1.14 -20.05
CA GLY A 25 -7.33 -1.76 -20.08
C GLY A 25 -7.33 -3.21 -20.55
N ALA A 26 -6.71 -3.51 -21.69
CA ALA A 26 -6.66 -4.87 -22.23
C ALA A 26 -5.86 -5.84 -21.33
N LEU A 27 -4.84 -5.34 -20.64
CA LEU A 27 -4.05 -6.15 -19.70
C LEU A 27 -4.87 -6.47 -18.44
N ILE A 28 -5.56 -5.47 -17.88
CA ILE A 28 -6.44 -5.64 -16.71
C ILE A 28 -7.60 -6.58 -17.06
N GLU A 29 -8.22 -6.43 -18.23
CA GLU A 29 -9.30 -7.31 -18.70
C GLU A 29 -8.82 -8.76 -18.86
N HIS A 30 -7.64 -8.97 -19.44
CA HIS A 30 -7.06 -10.30 -19.59
C HIS A 30 -6.80 -10.97 -18.23
N LEU A 31 -6.22 -10.22 -17.29
CA LEU A 31 -5.98 -10.70 -15.92
C LEU A 31 -7.30 -10.96 -15.17
N GLY A 32 -8.32 -10.12 -15.37
CA GLY A 32 -9.65 -10.31 -14.79
C GLY A 32 -10.36 -11.56 -15.30
N LYS A 33 -10.22 -11.89 -16.59
CA LYS A 33 -10.75 -13.15 -17.15
C LYS A 33 -10.08 -14.37 -16.53
N ARG A 34 -8.74 -14.36 -16.41
CA ARG A 34 -8.01 -15.44 -15.75
C ARG A 34 -8.45 -15.58 -14.29
N TYR A 35 -8.56 -14.47 -13.57
CA TYR A 35 -9.05 -14.48 -12.19
C TYR A 35 -10.46 -15.07 -12.07
N ALA A 36 -11.38 -14.74 -12.97
CA ALA A 36 -12.74 -15.29 -12.96
C ALA A 36 -12.77 -16.82 -13.19
N GLU A 37 -11.80 -17.36 -13.93
CA GLU A 37 -11.66 -18.79 -14.21
C GLU A 37 -10.93 -19.55 -13.07
N GLU A 38 -10.02 -18.87 -12.37
CA GLU A 38 -9.06 -19.44 -11.39
C GLU A 38 -9.11 -18.70 -10.04
N TRP A 39 -10.29 -18.32 -9.54
CA TRP A 39 -10.42 -17.47 -8.34
C TRP A 39 -9.85 -18.10 -7.06
N ASP A 40 -9.74 -19.43 -7.02
CA ASP A 40 -9.15 -20.20 -5.93
C ASP A 40 -7.62 -20.35 -6.03
N ASP A 41 -6.98 -19.72 -7.01
CA ASP A 41 -5.53 -19.58 -7.13
C ASP A 41 -5.09 -18.14 -6.81
N ALA A 42 -4.29 -18.01 -5.74
CA ALA A 42 -3.71 -16.74 -5.35
C ALA A 42 -2.81 -16.13 -6.44
N GLU A 43 -2.17 -16.95 -7.29
CA GLU A 43 -1.31 -16.51 -8.40
C GLU A 43 -2.11 -16.15 -9.67
N ALA A 44 -3.44 -16.34 -9.66
CA ALA A 44 -4.37 -15.75 -10.63
C ALA A 44 -4.93 -14.41 -10.11
N GLY A 45 -5.34 -14.36 -8.83
CA GLY A 45 -5.92 -13.17 -8.21
C GLY A 45 -4.94 -12.03 -7.94
N LEU A 46 -3.73 -12.32 -7.43
CA LEU A 46 -2.77 -11.28 -7.09
C LEU A 46 -2.37 -10.44 -8.32
N PRO A 47 -2.02 -11.03 -9.48
CA PRO A 47 -1.67 -10.23 -10.65
C PRO A 47 -2.77 -9.24 -11.06
N TYR A 48 -4.03 -9.67 -10.99
CA TYR A 48 -5.17 -8.83 -11.30
C TYR A 48 -5.31 -7.67 -10.31
N ALA A 49 -5.23 -7.96 -9.00
CA ALA A 49 -5.26 -6.93 -7.96
C ALA A 49 -4.10 -5.93 -8.08
N LEU A 50 -2.88 -6.41 -8.33
CA LEU A 50 -1.70 -5.55 -8.53
C LEU A 50 -1.86 -4.65 -9.76
N ALA A 51 -2.47 -5.15 -10.83
CA ALA A 51 -2.73 -4.36 -12.01
C ALA A 51 -3.74 -3.22 -11.72
N MET A 52 -4.78 -3.50 -10.93
CA MET A 52 -5.71 -2.48 -10.47
C MET A 52 -5.03 -1.45 -9.56
N VAL A 53 -4.19 -1.89 -8.61
CA VAL A 53 -3.40 -0.95 -7.77
C VAL A 53 -2.50 -0.05 -8.61
N ALA A 54 -1.81 -0.60 -9.61
CA ALA A 54 -0.96 0.18 -10.51
C ALA A 54 -1.77 1.23 -11.29
N ALA A 55 -2.91 0.84 -11.86
CA ALA A 55 -3.74 1.76 -12.64
C ALA A 55 -4.44 2.82 -11.77
N LEU A 56 -4.72 2.50 -10.50
CA LEU A 56 -5.13 3.45 -9.46
C LEU A 56 -4.05 4.51 -9.22
N GLN A 57 -2.78 4.10 -9.09
CA GLN A 57 -1.67 5.04 -8.86
C GLN A 57 -1.42 6.01 -10.02
N THR A 58 -1.78 5.63 -11.24
CA THR A 58 -1.64 6.51 -12.42
C THR A 58 -2.85 7.40 -12.66
N GLY A 59 -3.91 7.30 -11.85
CA GLY A 59 -5.18 8.00 -12.09
C GLY A 59 -5.94 7.52 -13.32
N VAL A 60 -5.59 6.33 -13.84
CA VAL A 60 -6.17 5.78 -15.09
C VAL A 60 -7.47 5.03 -14.82
N LEU A 61 -7.64 4.45 -13.63
CA LEU A 61 -8.91 3.87 -13.20
C LEU A 61 -9.95 4.93 -12.79
N PHE A 62 -9.52 6.19 -12.63
CA PHE A 62 -10.36 7.31 -12.26
C PHE A 62 -10.12 8.51 -13.21
N PRO A 63 -10.46 8.40 -14.51
CA PRO A 63 -10.54 9.61 -15.30
C PRO A 63 -11.58 10.53 -14.63
N GLU A 64 -11.31 11.84 -14.52
CA GLU A 64 -12.22 12.83 -13.90
C GLU A 64 -13.65 12.81 -14.51
N SER A 65 -13.82 12.15 -15.66
CA SER A 65 -15.08 11.90 -16.37
C SER A 65 -15.83 10.62 -15.96
N ALA A 66 -15.23 9.73 -15.17
CA ALA A 66 -15.91 8.54 -14.64
C ALA A 66 -16.87 8.98 -13.52
N GLY A 67 -18.14 8.63 -13.64
CA GLY A 67 -19.14 8.98 -12.62
C GLY A 67 -18.83 8.34 -11.26
N PRO A 68 -19.45 8.81 -10.15
CA PRO A 68 -19.24 8.26 -8.81
C PRO A 68 -19.49 6.75 -8.68
N ARG A 69 -20.35 6.19 -9.55
CA ARG A 69 -20.65 4.74 -9.58
C ARG A 69 -19.48 3.87 -10.04
N GLN A 70 -18.68 4.32 -11.01
CA GLN A 70 -17.53 3.55 -11.50
C GLN A 70 -16.35 3.56 -10.49
N HIS A 71 -16.32 4.59 -9.64
CA HIS A 71 -15.32 4.68 -8.57
C HIS A 71 -15.58 3.64 -7.47
N GLY A 72 -16.85 3.46 -7.07
CA GLY A 72 -17.25 2.42 -6.11
C GLY A 72 -16.97 1.01 -6.61
N THR A 73 -17.36 0.69 -7.85
CA THR A 73 -17.20 -0.67 -8.41
C THR A 73 -15.75 -1.12 -8.50
N THR A 74 -14.84 -0.22 -8.87
CA THR A 74 -13.40 -0.56 -8.99
C THR A 74 -12.73 -0.76 -7.63
N TYR A 75 -13.16 0.01 -6.63
CA TYR A 75 -12.69 -0.17 -5.25
C TYR A 75 -13.18 -1.52 -4.69
N ASP A 76 -14.48 -1.80 -4.82
CA ASP A 76 -15.09 -3.02 -4.33
C ASP A 76 -14.42 -4.25 -4.96
N GLU A 77 -14.32 -4.27 -6.30
CA GLU A 77 -13.68 -5.35 -7.06
C GLU A 77 -12.21 -5.58 -6.64
N LEU A 78 -11.45 -4.52 -6.41
CA LEU A 78 -10.07 -4.62 -5.91
C LEU A 78 -10.03 -5.20 -4.49
N THR A 79 -10.90 -4.74 -3.59
CA THR A 79 -10.92 -5.25 -2.22
C THR A 79 -11.39 -6.69 -2.15
N GLU A 80 -12.38 -7.08 -2.95
CA GLU A 80 -12.88 -8.46 -3.08
C GLU A 80 -11.79 -9.38 -3.64
N THR A 81 -11.12 -8.98 -4.73
CA THR A 81 -10.00 -9.75 -5.30
C THR A 81 -8.89 -9.97 -4.28
N LEU A 82 -8.53 -8.94 -3.51
CA LEU A 82 -7.51 -9.06 -2.45
C LEU A 82 -7.99 -9.92 -1.28
N GLU A 83 -9.30 -9.96 -1.02
CA GLU A 83 -9.90 -10.86 -0.03
C GLU A 83 -9.83 -12.32 -0.47
N ASP A 84 -10.14 -12.61 -1.72
CA ASP A 84 -10.06 -13.97 -2.27
C ASP A 84 -8.60 -14.47 -2.29
N VAL A 85 -7.64 -13.62 -2.68
CA VAL A 85 -6.21 -13.95 -2.58
C VAL A 85 -5.81 -14.30 -1.13
N LEU A 86 -6.32 -13.56 -0.14
CA LEU A 86 -5.99 -13.80 1.27
C LEU A 86 -6.81 -14.95 1.88
N TYR A 87 -7.95 -15.31 1.31
CA TYR A 87 -8.67 -16.52 1.65
C TYR A 87 -7.86 -17.76 1.25
N VAL A 88 -7.32 -17.78 0.03
CA VAL A 88 -6.47 -18.88 -0.48
C VAL A 88 -5.08 -18.88 0.15
N ALA A 89 -4.45 -17.71 0.26
CA ALA A 89 -3.09 -17.52 0.75
C ALA A 89 -3.03 -16.49 1.90
N PRO A 90 -3.46 -16.84 3.12
CA PRO A 90 -3.57 -15.89 4.24
C PRO A 90 -2.24 -15.28 4.67
N ASP A 91 -1.12 -15.93 4.38
CA ASP A 91 0.22 -15.42 4.71
C ASP A 91 0.88 -14.62 3.57
N HIS A 92 0.10 -14.19 2.58
CA HIS A 92 0.55 -13.40 1.46
C HIS A 92 0.79 -11.94 1.84
N TRP A 93 2.06 -11.56 1.99
CA TRP A 93 2.44 -10.25 2.52
C TRP A 93 1.98 -9.10 1.62
N LEU A 94 2.24 -9.19 0.31
CA LEU A 94 1.96 -8.10 -0.63
C LEU A 94 0.45 -7.86 -0.81
N ALA A 95 -0.35 -8.91 -0.99
CA ALA A 95 -1.81 -8.81 -1.04
C ALA A 95 -2.38 -8.11 0.20
N ARG A 96 -1.95 -8.53 1.40
CA ARG A 96 -2.38 -7.89 2.65
C ARG A 96 -1.96 -6.43 2.73
N TYR A 97 -0.71 -6.13 2.36
CA TYR A 97 -0.23 -4.76 2.32
C TYR A 97 -1.02 -3.89 1.33
N CYS A 98 -1.31 -4.39 0.13
CA CYS A 98 -2.14 -3.70 -0.85
C CYS A 98 -3.57 -3.47 -0.34
N ARG A 99 -4.17 -4.45 0.34
CA ARG A 99 -5.52 -4.31 0.92
C ARG A 99 -5.57 -3.25 2.01
N ILE A 100 -4.55 -3.21 2.87
CA ILE A 100 -4.38 -2.12 3.84
C ILE A 100 -4.23 -0.78 3.11
N PHE A 101 -3.35 -0.71 2.12
CA PHE A 101 -3.04 0.50 1.38
C PHE A 101 -4.30 1.13 0.77
N VAL A 102 -5.13 0.35 0.05
CA VAL A 102 -6.35 0.86 -0.59
C VAL A 102 -7.38 1.32 0.43
N ARG A 103 -7.52 0.62 1.57
CA ARG A 103 -8.43 1.01 2.65
C ARG A 103 -8.02 2.33 3.29
N VAL A 104 -6.73 2.51 3.57
CA VAL A 104 -6.18 3.71 4.22
C VAL A 104 -6.16 4.95 3.31
N LEU A 105 -6.39 4.79 2.00
CA LEU A 105 -6.56 5.91 1.08
C LEU A 105 -7.94 6.57 1.16
N LEU A 106 -8.95 5.90 1.75
CA LEU A 106 -10.29 6.45 1.83
C LEU A 106 -10.34 7.66 2.80
N PRO A 107 -10.84 8.82 2.36
CA PRO A 107 -10.97 9.97 3.25
C PRO A 107 -12.05 9.70 4.31
N THR A 108 -11.70 9.86 5.59
CA THR A 108 -12.63 9.67 6.72
C THR A 108 -13.38 10.93 7.10
N THR A 109 -13.04 12.09 6.51
CA THR A 109 -13.64 13.39 6.82
C THR A 109 -14.62 13.85 5.73
N GLY A 110 -15.86 14.14 6.11
CA GLY A 110 -16.86 14.80 5.26
C GLY A 110 -17.62 13.86 4.32
N GLY A 111 -18.94 14.07 4.19
CA GLY A 111 -19.80 13.34 3.23
C GLY A 111 -20.57 12.13 3.81
N ARG A 112 -21.44 11.54 2.98
CA ARG A 112 -22.27 10.36 3.34
C ARG A 112 -21.44 9.08 3.52
N GLU A 113 -20.24 9.04 2.95
CA GLU A 113 -19.37 7.85 2.90
C GLU A 113 -18.38 7.77 4.07
N ALA A 114 -18.33 8.77 4.96
CA ALA A 114 -17.41 8.80 6.10
C ALA A 114 -17.61 7.62 7.09
N LYS A 115 -18.83 7.04 7.16
CA LYS A 115 -19.05 5.80 7.93
C LYS A 115 -18.35 4.62 7.26
N PHE A 116 -18.56 4.44 5.95
CA PHE A 116 -17.93 3.38 5.16
C PHE A 116 -16.40 3.45 5.24
N ALA A 117 -15.82 4.65 5.05
CA ALA A 117 -14.37 4.82 5.17
C ALA A 117 -13.82 4.42 6.55
N ARG A 118 -14.54 4.75 7.64
CA ARG A 118 -14.15 4.34 9.00
C ARG A 118 -14.25 2.84 9.21
N ASP A 119 -15.25 2.19 8.63
CA ASP A 119 -15.42 0.73 8.68
C ASP A 119 -14.27 0.04 7.90
N GLU A 120 -13.89 0.56 6.73
CA GLU A 120 -12.73 0.05 5.97
C GLU A 120 -11.40 0.31 6.69
N HIS A 121 -11.21 1.46 7.33
CA HIS A 121 -10.05 1.70 8.19
C HIS A 121 -10.00 0.75 9.40
N ALA A 122 -11.16 0.33 9.93
CA ALA A 122 -11.22 -0.69 10.97
C ALA A 122 -10.73 -2.06 10.49
N LYS A 123 -11.09 -2.46 9.27
CA LYS A 123 -10.55 -3.67 8.64
C LYS A 123 -9.05 -3.54 8.37
N ALA A 124 -8.60 -2.37 7.93
CA ALA A 124 -7.18 -2.09 7.71
C ALA A 124 -6.35 -2.24 8.99
N ARG A 125 -6.86 -1.80 10.16
CA ARG A 125 -6.19 -2.03 11.46
C ARG A 125 -5.95 -3.51 11.72
N ALA A 126 -6.97 -4.34 11.53
CA ALA A 126 -6.88 -5.78 11.77
C ALA A 126 -5.82 -6.42 10.86
N ASP A 127 -5.84 -6.04 9.57
CA ASP A 127 -4.85 -6.49 8.61
C ASP A 127 -3.42 -6.04 8.97
N VAL A 128 -3.24 -4.80 9.43
CA VAL A 128 -1.93 -4.28 9.85
C VAL A 128 -1.39 -5.08 11.05
N ALA A 129 -2.24 -5.34 12.05
CA ALA A 129 -1.84 -6.11 13.23
C ALA A 129 -1.43 -7.55 12.84
N GLU A 130 -2.21 -8.19 11.96
CA GLU A 130 -1.89 -9.52 11.45
C GLU A 130 -0.59 -9.51 10.63
N LEU A 131 -0.42 -8.53 9.74
CA LEU A 131 0.79 -8.36 8.93
C LEU A 131 2.03 -8.21 9.83
N ILE A 132 1.97 -7.33 10.84
CA ILE A 132 3.05 -7.16 11.83
C ILE A 132 3.35 -8.47 12.57
N GLY A 133 2.32 -9.24 12.94
CA GLY A 133 2.48 -10.55 13.58
C GLY A 133 3.21 -11.56 12.70
N LEU A 134 2.87 -11.61 11.41
CA LEU A 134 3.45 -12.54 10.43
C LEU A 134 4.94 -12.25 10.14
N GLN A 135 5.36 -10.98 10.24
CA GLN A 135 6.74 -10.56 9.93
C GLN A 135 7.82 -11.27 10.76
N ARG A 136 7.48 -11.78 11.96
CA ARG A 136 8.40 -12.56 12.80
C ARG A 136 8.94 -13.82 12.09
N ARG A 137 8.26 -14.30 11.04
CA ARG A 137 8.65 -15.49 10.27
C ARG A 137 9.78 -15.23 9.26
N ALA A 138 10.07 -13.97 8.92
CA ALA A 138 11.16 -13.60 8.00
C ALA A 138 11.80 -12.25 8.36
N PRO A 139 12.29 -12.06 9.61
CA PRO A 139 12.55 -10.75 10.19
C PRO A 139 13.62 -9.92 9.48
N TRP A 140 14.37 -10.49 8.53
CA TRP A 140 15.43 -9.86 7.75
C TRP A 140 14.94 -8.95 6.60
N GLN A 141 13.65 -8.92 6.30
CA GLN A 141 13.13 -8.18 5.15
C GLN A 141 13.02 -6.66 5.41
N PRO A 142 13.59 -5.79 4.56
CA PRO A 142 13.62 -4.35 4.82
C PRO A 142 12.26 -3.65 4.64
N TYR A 143 11.38 -4.20 3.78
CA TYR A 143 10.05 -3.63 3.57
C TYR A 143 9.07 -3.89 4.73
N PHE A 144 9.48 -4.59 5.78
CA PHE A 144 8.64 -4.77 6.97
C PHE A 144 8.44 -3.50 7.80
N SER A 145 9.34 -2.52 7.68
CA SER A 145 9.11 -1.18 8.22
C SER A 145 7.86 -0.52 7.62
N CYS A 146 7.43 -0.91 6.42
CA CYS A 146 6.25 -0.34 5.77
C CYS A 146 4.95 -0.66 6.52
N ALA A 147 4.81 -1.86 7.11
CA ALA A 147 3.64 -2.20 7.92
C ALA A 147 3.53 -1.30 9.17
N TYR A 148 4.67 -1.01 9.81
CA TYR A 148 4.73 -0.09 10.96
C TYR A 148 4.46 1.35 10.57
N ALA A 149 4.91 1.80 9.39
CA ALA A 149 4.58 3.13 8.89
C ALA A 149 3.07 3.29 8.61
N VAL A 150 2.41 2.25 8.08
CA VAL A 150 0.94 2.30 7.94
C VAL A 150 0.24 2.29 9.30
N ALA A 151 0.70 1.45 10.24
CA ALA A 151 0.19 1.47 11.62
C ALA A 151 0.32 2.87 12.25
N ALA A 152 1.48 3.50 12.11
CA ALA A 152 1.75 4.84 12.63
C ALA A 152 0.84 5.90 12.00
N ARG A 153 0.53 5.77 10.69
CA ARG A 153 -0.42 6.66 10.00
C ARG A 153 -1.84 6.52 10.58
N LEU A 154 -2.31 5.29 10.79
CA LEU A 154 -3.60 5.04 11.44
C LEU A 154 -3.60 5.56 12.89
N ALA A 155 -2.51 5.38 13.64
CA ALA A 155 -2.37 5.90 15.01
C ALA A 155 -2.41 7.43 15.06
N ALA A 156 -1.75 8.11 14.11
CA ALA A 156 -1.76 9.57 14.01
C ALA A 156 -3.17 10.13 13.72
N ALA A 157 -4.03 9.34 13.08
CA ALA A 157 -5.44 9.67 12.87
C ALA A 157 -6.34 9.35 14.08
N GLY A 158 -5.80 8.79 15.17
CA GLY A 158 -6.58 8.31 16.32
C GLY A 158 -7.30 6.99 16.05
N GLU A 159 -6.84 6.24 15.05
CA GLU A 159 -7.53 5.06 14.51
C GLU A 159 -6.71 3.78 14.64
N TYR A 160 -5.77 3.68 15.60
CA TYR A 160 -4.96 2.47 15.79
C TYR A 160 -4.56 2.23 17.26
N GLY A 161 -5.22 1.27 17.91
CA GLY A 161 -4.84 0.72 19.22
C GLY A 161 -4.49 1.78 20.29
N ASP A 162 -3.67 1.37 21.26
CA ASP A 162 -3.14 2.25 22.31
C ASP A 162 -1.72 2.76 21.99
N ALA A 163 -1.08 2.22 20.95
CA ALA A 163 0.27 2.60 20.56
C ALA A 163 0.26 3.95 19.85
N SER A 164 1.12 4.87 20.30
CA SER A 164 1.29 6.16 19.64
C SER A 164 2.00 6.02 18.29
N ALA A 165 1.76 6.96 17.38
CA ALA A 165 2.47 7.02 16.10
C ALA A 165 4.00 7.05 16.27
N GLY A 166 4.50 7.75 17.30
CA GLY A 166 5.93 7.79 17.61
C GLY A 166 6.52 6.43 17.99
N GLN A 167 5.82 5.65 18.83
CA GLN A 167 6.24 4.29 19.19
C GLN A 167 6.32 3.38 17.96
N LEU A 168 5.33 3.45 17.07
CA LEU A 168 5.29 2.65 15.85
C LEU A 168 6.39 3.05 14.86
N ILE A 169 6.75 4.34 14.79
CA ILE A 169 7.88 4.78 13.97
C ILE A 169 9.21 4.30 14.57
N ALA A 170 9.38 4.38 15.88
CA ALA A 170 10.58 3.84 16.54
C ALA A 170 10.74 2.34 16.23
N GLU A 171 9.66 1.57 16.35
CA GLU A 171 9.63 0.14 15.97
C GLU A 171 9.97 -0.09 14.49
N ALA A 172 9.52 0.79 13.59
CA ALA A 172 9.84 0.73 12.16
C ALA A 172 11.35 0.95 11.91
N CYS A 173 11.96 1.87 12.65
CA CYS A 173 13.39 2.18 12.58
C CYS A 173 14.28 1.06 13.15
N ASP A 174 13.74 0.22 14.04
CA ASP A 174 14.46 -0.89 14.65
C ASP A 174 14.39 -2.18 13.81
N LYS A 175 13.62 -2.18 12.71
CA LYS A 175 13.65 -3.29 11.74
C LYS A 175 14.92 -3.23 10.89
N PRO A 176 15.26 -4.30 10.14
CA PRO A 176 16.37 -4.24 9.22
C PRO A 176 16.20 -3.11 8.22
N ASN A 177 17.18 -2.21 8.21
CA ASN A 177 17.17 -1.04 7.37
C ASN A 177 18.11 -1.30 6.19
N GLY A 178 17.56 -1.31 4.99
CA GLY A 178 18.31 -1.44 3.75
C GLY A 178 17.46 -1.05 2.56
N PRO A 179 18.07 -0.73 1.41
CA PRO A 179 17.31 -0.40 0.21
C PRO A 179 16.33 -1.51 -0.15
N ILE A 180 15.05 -1.16 -0.32
CA ILE A 180 14.06 -2.09 -0.86
C ILE A 180 14.38 -2.25 -2.36
N PRO A 181 14.61 -3.48 -2.84
CA PRO A 181 15.08 -3.71 -4.21
C PRO A 181 13.98 -3.52 -5.27
N PHE A 182 12.72 -3.45 -4.84
CA PHE A 182 11.54 -3.32 -5.68
C PHE A 182 11.20 -1.85 -5.91
N ARG A 183 11.74 -1.27 -6.99
CA ARG A 183 11.62 0.16 -7.25
C ARG A 183 10.17 0.58 -7.50
N MET A 184 9.48 -0.12 -8.39
CA MET A 184 8.11 0.21 -8.78
C MET A 184 7.12 -0.12 -7.66
N LEU A 185 7.28 -1.25 -6.97
CA LEU A 185 6.46 -1.52 -5.77
C LEU A 185 6.76 -0.54 -4.62
N GLY A 186 7.95 0.08 -4.62
CA GLY A 186 8.29 1.18 -3.71
C GLY A 186 7.29 2.34 -3.74
N SER A 187 6.66 2.62 -4.89
CA SER A 187 5.63 3.67 -5.01
C SER A 187 4.34 3.31 -4.26
N VAL A 188 4.07 2.03 -4.00
CA VAL A 188 2.94 1.56 -3.17
C VAL A 188 3.30 1.59 -1.69
N MET A 189 4.58 1.41 -1.36
CA MET A 189 5.04 1.28 0.02
C MET A 189 5.40 2.62 0.70
N CYS A 190 5.94 3.58 -0.05
CA CYS A 190 6.36 4.87 0.49
C CYS A 190 5.25 5.88 0.88
N PRO A 191 3.99 5.83 0.41
CA PRO A 191 3.00 6.88 0.68
C PRO A 191 2.73 7.15 2.17
N SER A 192 2.68 6.12 3.02
CA SER A 192 2.47 6.31 4.46
C SER A 192 3.64 7.04 5.13
N PHE A 193 4.87 6.79 4.69
CA PHE A 193 6.04 7.52 5.17
C PHE A 193 5.98 9.00 4.77
N ILE A 194 5.62 9.28 3.52
CA ILE A 194 5.49 10.65 3.02
C ILE A 194 4.42 11.42 3.80
N ALA A 195 3.25 10.80 4.01
CA ALA A 195 2.15 11.40 4.77
C ALA A 195 2.54 11.70 6.22
N LEU A 196 3.21 10.75 6.90
CA LEU A 196 3.72 10.95 8.25
C LEU A 196 4.79 12.05 8.30
N HIS A 197 5.73 12.04 7.36
CA HIS A 197 6.83 13.01 7.31
C HIS A 197 6.36 14.43 6.97
N ALA A 198 5.19 14.59 6.34
CA ALA A 198 4.58 15.88 6.10
C ALA A 198 4.06 16.54 7.40
N ASN A 199 3.82 15.79 8.47
CA ASN A 199 3.40 16.34 9.76
C ASN A 199 4.62 16.92 10.52
N PRO A 200 4.70 18.26 10.71
CA PRO A 200 5.84 18.89 11.38
C PRO A 200 5.92 18.56 12.87
N ASP A 201 4.79 18.23 13.51
CA ASP A 201 4.68 18.00 14.96
C ASP A 201 4.98 16.55 15.36
N LEU A 202 5.31 15.69 14.39
CA LEU A 202 5.62 14.29 14.63
C LEU A 202 7.00 14.17 15.34
N PRO A 203 7.06 13.64 16.59
CA PRO A 203 8.31 13.61 17.36
C PRO A 203 9.47 12.86 16.70
N GLU A 204 9.15 11.84 15.90
CA GLU A 204 10.12 10.96 15.21
C GLU A 204 10.38 11.37 13.75
N ARG A 205 9.94 12.56 13.33
CA ARG A 205 10.00 13.00 11.93
C ARG A 205 11.39 12.91 11.31
N ALA A 206 12.44 13.27 12.06
CA ALA A 206 13.81 13.20 11.58
C ALA A 206 14.28 11.76 11.34
N ARG A 207 14.00 10.84 12.30
CA ARG A 207 14.31 9.40 12.16
C ARG A 207 13.52 8.77 11.01
N LEU A 208 12.26 9.15 10.85
CA LEU A 208 11.44 8.76 9.71
C LEU A 208 12.06 9.21 8.38
N GLY A 209 12.60 10.43 8.29
CA GLY A 209 13.30 10.93 7.10
C GLY A 209 14.54 10.10 6.74
N THR A 210 15.36 9.73 7.73
CA THR A 210 16.51 8.83 7.52
C THR A 210 16.07 7.45 7.05
N LEU A 211 15.00 6.90 7.64
CA LEU A 211 14.46 5.61 7.24
C LEU A 211 13.92 5.65 5.80
N MET A 212 13.20 6.72 5.43
CA MET A 212 12.73 6.95 4.06
C MET A 212 13.88 6.96 3.04
N ALA A 213 14.94 7.72 3.32
CA ALA A 213 16.12 7.79 2.45
C ALA A 213 16.84 6.44 2.31
N THR A 214 16.81 5.62 3.38
CA THR A 214 17.44 4.30 3.40
C THR A 214 16.64 3.26 2.63
N LEU A 215 15.32 3.20 2.86
CA LEU A 215 14.43 2.21 2.25
C LEU A 215 14.14 2.50 0.79
N PHE A 216 13.99 3.79 0.43
CA PHE A 216 13.54 4.24 -0.89
C PHE A 216 14.51 5.24 -1.54
N PRO A 217 15.83 4.92 -1.64
CA PRO A 217 16.83 5.88 -2.11
C PRO A 217 16.59 6.37 -3.55
N ASN A 218 15.85 5.58 -4.35
CA ASN A 218 15.58 5.86 -5.75
C ASN A 218 14.16 6.35 -6.03
N GLU A 219 13.30 6.55 -5.00
CA GLU A 219 11.94 7.00 -5.23
C GLU A 219 11.83 8.51 -5.36
N PRO A 220 11.34 9.02 -6.52
CA PRO A 220 11.22 10.46 -6.74
C PRO A 220 10.32 11.16 -5.71
N ALA A 221 9.22 10.51 -5.31
CA ALA A 221 8.28 11.07 -4.33
C ALA A 221 8.93 11.23 -2.94
N VAL A 222 9.74 10.25 -2.52
CA VAL A 222 10.53 10.34 -1.28
C VAL A 222 11.59 11.43 -1.39
N THR A 223 12.32 11.48 -2.51
CA THR A 223 13.32 12.52 -2.76
C THR A 223 12.71 13.91 -2.70
N ALA A 224 11.55 14.12 -3.32
CA ALA A 224 10.83 15.40 -3.28
C ALA A 224 10.36 15.75 -1.86
N ALA A 225 9.80 14.79 -1.13
CA ALA A 225 9.33 14.99 0.25
C ALA A 225 10.47 15.36 1.21
N LEU A 226 11.68 14.81 1.02
CA LEU A 226 12.86 15.13 1.81
C LEU A 226 13.47 16.49 1.44
N ARG A 227 13.44 16.87 0.15
CA ARG A 227 13.94 18.18 -0.33
C ARG A 227 13.05 19.36 0.04
N GLY A 228 11.74 19.14 0.21
CA GLY A 228 10.79 20.18 0.61
C GLY A 228 10.97 20.71 2.04
N GLN A 229 12.07 20.36 2.73
CA GLN A 229 12.41 20.92 4.02
C GLN A 229 13.16 22.26 3.85
N PRO A 230 12.81 23.32 4.61
CA PRO A 230 13.73 24.43 4.79
C PRO A 230 15.01 23.89 5.45
N ALA A 231 16.17 24.28 4.91
CA ALA A 231 17.45 24.03 5.56
C ALA A 231 17.36 24.56 7.01
N ARG A 232 17.59 23.67 7.99
CA ARG A 232 17.76 24.07 9.39
C ARG A 232 19.10 24.77 9.57
#